data_AF-A0A3D1LEJ1-F1
#
_entry.id   AF-A0A3D1LEJ1-F1
#
_cell.length_a   1.000
_cell.length_b   1.000
_cell.length_c   1.000
_cell.angle_alpha   90.00
_cell.angle_beta   90.00
_cell.angle_gamma   90.00
#
_symmetry.space_group_name_H-M   'P 1'
#
loop_
_entity.id
_entity.type
_entity.pdbx_description
1 polymer ?
#
loop_
_entity_poly.entity_id
_entity_poly.type
_entity_poly.pdbx_seq_one_letter_code
_entity_poly.pdbx_strand_id
1 'polypeptide(L)'
;MKRRMLALFLALFLGIALTGCADVQSNNGPYKMYLIAKSTTTEFWKSVFAGANAAKSEYNVDLTVLGPDTEENYEAQNEYIRQAVADGADAIVFSAISYTKNAQAIDEAADAGVKVVVIDSDVNSSGVVARIGTDNVQAGRMSANAALEPDELDSIVVGIVNCDVETQNCQERERGFRVALAEDPRVQDIYTVNVPTDAELARQAARGLLLEHPDINVLVGFNEPLAVGTAQAVDELELNGQVREIAFDTNPVCVELLQKGAVSALIVQNPYAMGYLGVETAWRSLQGERFDASSLINTPTTTITRETMFTIESQKAIFSFD
;
A
#
# COMPACT_ATOMS: atom_id res chain seq x y z
N MET A 1 23.15 -71.18 5.58
CA MET A 1 22.15 -70.45 4.75
C MET A 1 21.69 -69.13 5.37
N LYS A 2 21.36 -69.06 6.67
CA LYS A 2 20.87 -67.84 7.35
C LYS A 2 21.81 -66.62 7.31
N ARG A 3 23.14 -66.81 7.40
CA ARG A 3 24.13 -65.71 7.30
C ARG A 3 24.29 -65.12 5.89
N ARG A 4 23.98 -65.88 4.83
CA ARG A 4 24.08 -65.41 3.44
C ARG A 4 22.84 -64.62 3.01
N MET A 5 21.67 -64.94 3.56
CA MET A 5 20.44 -64.15 3.34
C MET A 5 20.45 -62.79 4.05
N LEU A 6 21.09 -62.69 5.22
CA LEU A 6 21.20 -61.42 5.95
C LEU A 6 22.08 -60.39 5.22
N ALA A 7 23.15 -60.85 4.55
CA ALA A 7 24.02 -59.99 3.75
C ALA A 7 23.34 -59.47 2.47
N LEU A 8 22.44 -60.26 1.87
CA LEU A 8 21.65 -59.84 0.70
C LEU A 8 20.55 -58.82 1.05
N PHE A 9 19.95 -58.91 2.25
CA PHE A 9 18.98 -57.91 2.72
C PHE A 9 19.62 -56.58 3.10
N LEU A 10 20.84 -56.59 3.65
CA LEU A 10 21.57 -55.36 3.99
C LEU A 10 22.06 -54.61 2.75
N ALA A 11 22.44 -55.33 1.69
CA ALA A 11 22.84 -54.74 0.41
C ALA A 11 21.65 -54.11 -0.36
N LEU A 12 20.45 -54.67 -0.22
CA LEU A 12 19.24 -54.12 -0.85
C LEU A 12 18.72 -52.87 -0.12
N PHE A 13 18.90 -52.78 1.21
CA PHE A 13 18.57 -51.57 1.99
C PHE A 13 19.56 -50.41 1.76
N LEU A 14 20.82 -50.71 1.45
CA LEU A 14 21.83 -49.68 1.14
C LEU A 14 21.67 -49.08 -0.27
N GLY A 15 21.02 -49.81 -1.20
CA GLY A 15 20.74 -49.32 -2.55
C GLY A 15 19.57 -48.33 -2.64
N ILE A 16 18.63 -48.38 -1.70
CA ILE A 16 17.46 -47.48 -1.67
C ILE A 16 17.81 -46.15 -0.95
N ALA A 17 18.80 -46.15 -0.04
CA ALA A 17 19.21 -44.96 0.70
C ALA A 17 19.98 -43.92 -0.14
N LEU A 18 20.39 -44.23 -1.38
CA LEU A 18 21.17 -43.34 -2.25
C LEU A 18 20.34 -42.64 -3.35
N THR A 19 19.02 -42.80 -3.36
CA THR A 19 18.13 -42.11 -4.33
C THR A 19 17.40 -40.91 -3.72
N GLY A 20 17.70 -40.56 -2.47
CA GLY A 20 17.05 -39.45 -1.73
C GLY A 20 17.76 -38.10 -1.79
N CYS A 21 18.95 -38.01 -2.40
CA CYS A 21 19.53 -36.72 -2.76
C CYS A 21 18.96 -36.30 -4.12
N ALA A 22 17.71 -35.86 -4.12
CA ALA A 22 17.32 -34.89 -5.13
C ALA A 22 18.28 -33.70 -4.98
N ASP A 23 18.93 -33.31 -6.08
CA ASP A 23 19.67 -32.06 -6.19
C ASP A 23 18.79 -30.93 -5.65
N VAL A 24 19.02 -30.56 -4.39
CA VAL A 24 18.76 -29.19 -3.96
C VAL A 24 19.81 -28.40 -4.71
N GLN A 25 19.44 -27.95 -5.90
CA GLN A 25 20.18 -26.96 -6.65
C GLN A 25 20.26 -25.75 -5.71
N SER A 26 21.34 -25.70 -4.93
CA SER A 26 21.72 -24.53 -4.16
C SER A 26 21.91 -23.44 -5.21
N ASN A 27 20.90 -22.59 -5.36
CA ASN A 27 20.98 -21.42 -6.21
C ASN A 27 22.07 -20.54 -5.59
N ASN A 28 23.29 -20.65 -6.10
CA ASN A 28 24.49 -20.02 -5.52
C ASN A 28 24.56 -18.51 -5.80
N GLY A 29 23.48 -17.91 -6.31
CA GLY A 29 23.33 -16.48 -6.58
C GLY A 29 22.16 -15.88 -5.80
N PRO A 30 22.13 -14.55 -5.64
CA PRO A 30 21.01 -13.86 -5.02
C PRO A 30 19.72 -14.12 -5.83
N TYR A 31 18.58 -14.29 -5.15
CA TYR A 31 17.29 -14.39 -5.84
C TYR A 31 16.99 -13.09 -6.58
N LYS A 32 16.47 -13.22 -7.80
CA LYS A 32 16.07 -12.09 -8.64
C LYS A 32 14.64 -11.68 -8.30
N MET A 33 14.49 -10.44 -7.85
CA MET A 33 13.20 -9.90 -7.42
C MET A 33 12.88 -8.60 -8.16
N TYR A 34 11.60 -8.40 -8.45
CA TYR A 34 11.10 -7.13 -8.96
C TYR A 34 10.15 -6.51 -7.94
N LEU A 35 10.32 -5.23 -7.63
CA LEU A 35 9.30 -4.42 -6.99
C LEU A 35 8.63 -3.56 -8.06
N ILE A 36 7.35 -3.81 -8.33
CA ILE A 36 6.56 -3.11 -9.33
C ILE A 36 5.54 -2.24 -8.58
N ALA A 37 5.83 -0.94 -8.52
CA ALA A 37 5.06 0.07 -7.80
C ALA A 37 3.98 0.75 -8.67
N LYS A 38 3.09 1.53 -8.04
CA LYS A 38 2.10 2.36 -8.75
C LYS A 38 2.71 3.64 -9.33
N SER A 39 3.77 4.17 -8.70
CA SER A 39 4.53 5.33 -9.16
C SER A 39 5.97 5.26 -8.64
N THR A 40 6.87 6.03 -9.26
CA THR A 40 8.26 6.19 -8.79
C THR A 40 8.57 7.57 -8.21
N THR A 41 7.59 8.48 -8.18
CA THR A 41 7.85 9.92 -7.98
C THR A 41 7.37 10.47 -6.63
N THR A 42 6.32 9.91 -6.04
CA THR A 42 5.70 10.38 -4.77
C THR A 42 6.58 10.11 -3.55
N GLU A 43 6.37 10.85 -2.44
CA GLU A 43 7.09 10.58 -1.19
C GLU A 43 6.74 9.22 -0.58
N PHE A 44 5.49 8.77 -0.74
CA PHE A 44 5.06 7.43 -0.33
C PHE A 44 5.94 6.33 -0.94
N TRP A 45 6.06 6.30 -2.27
CA TRP A 45 6.86 5.31 -2.98
C TRP A 45 8.36 5.38 -2.68
N LYS A 46 8.92 6.58 -2.48
CA LYS A 46 10.32 6.73 -2.05
C LYS A 46 10.57 6.02 -0.71
N SER A 47 9.64 6.13 0.24
CA SER A 47 9.74 5.45 1.52
C SER A 47 9.61 3.92 1.38
N VAL A 48 8.72 3.44 0.52
CA VAL A 48 8.65 2.00 0.15
C VAL A 48 9.98 1.51 -0.39
N PHE A 49 10.60 2.27 -1.31
CA PHE A 49 11.87 1.88 -1.91
C PHE A 49 13.01 1.88 -0.89
N ALA A 50 13.02 2.79 0.08
CA ALA A 50 14.00 2.78 1.17
C ALA A 50 13.89 1.48 2.00
N GLY A 51 12.68 1.08 2.38
CA GLY A 51 12.45 -0.18 3.10
C GLY A 51 12.83 -1.41 2.29
N ALA A 52 12.46 -1.44 1.01
CA ALA A 52 12.80 -2.53 0.10
C ALA A 52 14.32 -2.65 -0.12
N ASN A 53 15.05 -1.53 -0.20
CA ASN A 53 16.52 -1.54 -0.34
C ASN A 53 17.24 -1.98 0.94
N ALA A 54 16.68 -1.69 2.11
CA ALA A 54 17.19 -2.20 3.38
C ALA A 54 17.06 -3.74 3.42
N ALA A 55 15.87 -4.27 3.13
CA ALA A 55 15.65 -5.72 3.02
C ALA A 55 16.49 -6.36 1.92
N LYS A 56 16.69 -5.67 0.78
CA LYS A 56 17.57 -6.13 -0.31
C LYS A 56 18.98 -6.43 0.20
N SER A 57 19.52 -5.51 0.99
CA SER A 57 20.87 -5.62 1.55
C SER A 57 20.97 -6.70 2.61
N GLU A 58 19.94 -6.83 3.46
CA GLU A 58 19.90 -7.81 4.54
C GLU A 58 19.76 -9.25 4.03
N TYR A 59 18.88 -9.47 3.05
CA TYR A 59 18.57 -10.80 2.51
C TYR A 59 19.39 -11.18 1.27
N ASN A 60 20.29 -10.29 0.82
CA ASN A 60 21.15 -10.46 -0.35
C ASN A 60 20.35 -10.90 -1.60
N VAL A 61 19.41 -10.06 -2.03
CA VAL A 61 18.59 -10.29 -3.23
C VAL A 61 18.97 -9.30 -4.34
N ASP A 62 18.79 -9.72 -5.60
CA ASP A 62 18.93 -8.83 -6.75
C ASP A 62 17.58 -8.16 -7.03
N LEU A 63 17.35 -7.03 -6.37
CA LEU A 63 16.11 -6.25 -6.50
C LEU A 63 16.21 -5.23 -7.64
N THR A 64 15.26 -5.33 -8.58
CA THR A 64 14.95 -4.31 -9.59
C THR A 64 13.65 -3.59 -9.21
N VAL A 65 13.63 -2.26 -9.25
CA VAL A 65 12.43 -1.46 -8.98
C VAL A 65 11.91 -0.88 -10.30
N LEU A 66 10.62 -1.08 -10.58
CA LEU A 66 9.91 -0.54 -11.73
C LEU A 66 8.61 0.12 -11.28
N GLY A 67 8.15 1.09 -12.05
CA GLY A 67 6.86 1.74 -11.85
C GLY A 67 6.66 2.81 -12.92
N PRO A 68 5.41 3.10 -13.31
CA PRO A 68 5.12 4.18 -14.25
C PRO A 68 5.33 5.56 -13.59
N ASP A 69 5.23 6.62 -14.39
CA ASP A 69 5.33 8.01 -13.91
C ASP A 69 4.10 8.45 -13.11
N THR A 70 2.94 7.80 -13.35
CA THR A 70 1.63 8.14 -12.76
C THR A 70 0.93 6.88 -12.28
N GLU A 71 0.07 7.01 -11.27
CA GLU A 71 -0.72 5.90 -10.73
C GLU A 71 -1.92 5.48 -11.59
N GLU A 72 -1.92 5.82 -12.88
CA GLU A 72 -3.04 5.58 -13.80
C GLU A 72 -2.71 4.54 -14.89
N ASN A 73 -1.42 4.21 -15.07
CA ASN A 73 -0.94 3.40 -16.18
C ASN A 73 -0.77 1.91 -15.80
N TYR A 74 -1.90 1.22 -15.61
CA TYR A 74 -1.89 -0.22 -15.32
C TYR A 74 -1.34 -1.05 -16.49
N GLU A 75 -1.45 -0.58 -17.74
CA GLU A 75 -0.87 -1.27 -18.90
C GLU A 75 0.66 -1.37 -18.79
N ALA A 76 1.33 -0.30 -18.33
CA ALA A 76 2.75 -0.33 -18.07
C ALA A 76 3.11 -1.33 -16.96
N GLN A 77 2.33 -1.41 -15.87
CA GLN A 77 2.53 -2.43 -14.85
C GLN A 77 2.42 -3.84 -15.42
N ASN A 78 1.42 -4.10 -16.27
CA ASN A 78 1.26 -5.39 -16.94
C ASN A 78 2.46 -5.74 -17.84
N GLU A 79 3.05 -4.74 -18.49
CA GLU A 79 4.29 -4.95 -19.26
C GLU A 79 5.50 -5.23 -18.36
N TYR A 80 5.64 -4.51 -17.24
CA TYR A 80 6.71 -4.77 -16.27
C TYR A 80 6.60 -6.15 -15.64
N ILE A 81 5.39 -6.65 -15.39
CA ILE A 81 5.16 -8.02 -14.90
C ILE A 81 5.64 -9.04 -15.95
N ARG A 82 5.24 -8.88 -17.22
CA ARG A 82 5.69 -9.75 -18.31
C ARG A 82 7.21 -9.70 -18.49
N GLN A 83 7.80 -8.51 -18.38
CA GLN A 83 9.24 -8.32 -18.42
C GLN A 83 9.93 -9.09 -17.27
N ALA A 84 9.44 -8.95 -16.04
CA ALA A 84 10.00 -9.64 -14.88
C ALA A 84 10.00 -11.17 -15.06
N VAL A 85 8.89 -11.72 -15.58
CA VAL A 85 8.79 -13.15 -15.92
C VAL A 85 9.79 -13.54 -17.01
N ALA A 86 9.86 -12.78 -18.11
CA ALA A 86 10.78 -13.05 -19.21
C ALA A 86 12.26 -12.97 -18.79
N ASP A 87 12.55 -12.07 -17.85
CA ASP A 87 13.86 -11.86 -17.25
C ASP A 87 14.22 -12.92 -16.19
N GLY A 88 13.33 -13.87 -15.90
CA GLY A 88 13.56 -14.97 -14.96
C GLY A 88 13.50 -14.55 -13.49
N ALA A 89 12.57 -13.66 -13.13
CA ALA A 89 12.33 -13.30 -11.74
C ALA A 89 11.91 -14.52 -10.89
N ASP A 90 12.48 -14.63 -9.69
CA ASP A 90 12.04 -15.62 -8.70
C ASP A 90 10.80 -15.12 -7.95
N ALA A 91 10.72 -13.80 -7.71
CA ALA A 91 9.57 -13.17 -7.06
C ALA A 91 9.26 -11.76 -7.58
N ILE A 92 8.01 -11.36 -7.42
CA ILE A 92 7.50 -10.02 -7.68
C ILE A 92 6.84 -9.50 -6.39
N VAL A 93 7.25 -8.33 -5.94
CA VAL A 93 6.56 -7.50 -4.95
C VAL A 93 5.74 -6.47 -5.73
N PHE A 94 4.42 -6.43 -5.54
CA PHE A 94 3.51 -5.67 -6.41
C PHE A 94 2.54 -4.80 -5.62
N SER A 95 2.27 -3.58 -6.09
CA SER A 95 1.08 -2.81 -5.69
C SER A 95 0.27 -2.45 -6.92
N ALA A 96 -1.02 -2.79 -6.91
CA ALA A 96 -1.86 -2.65 -8.09
C ALA A 96 -2.36 -1.22 -8.29
N ILE A 97 -2.23 -0.71 -9.53
CA ILE A 97 -2.99 0.46 -9.98
C ILE A 97 -4.48 0.11 -10.11
N SER A 98 -4.79 -1.05 -10.72
CA SER A 98 -6.16 -1.51 -10.90
C SER A 98 -6.35 -2.90 -10.29
N TYR A 99 -7.34 -3.01 -9.40
CA TYR A 99 -7.72 -4.26 -8.75
C TYR A 99 -8.01 -5.37 -9.76
N THR A 100 -8.74 -5.07 -10.83
CA THR A 100 -9.17 -6.08 -11.81
C THR A 100 -8.24 -6.20 -13.01
N LYS A 101 -7.71 -5.08 -13.53
CA LYS A 101 -6.99 -5.08 -14.81
C LYS A 101 -5.54 -5.57 -14.70
N ASN A 102 -4.98 -5.60 -13.49
CA ASN A 102 -3.67 -6.20 -13.24
C ASN A 102 -3.76 -7.72 -12.94
N ALA A 103 -4.95 -8.24 -12.63
CA ALA A 103 -5.12 -9.61 -12.14
C ALA A 103 -4.60 -10.68 -13.10
N GLN A 104 -4.94 -10.60 -14.38
CA GLN A 104 -4.52 -11.60 -15.36
C GLN A 104 -2.99 -11.69 -15.46
N ALA A 105 -2.28 -10.55 -15.49
CA ALA A 105 -0.82 -10.55 -15.58
C ALA A 105 -0.17 -11.18 -14.33
N ILE A 106 -0.77 -10.96 -13.16
CA ILE A 106 -0.31 -11.56 -11.91
C ILE A 106 -0.57 -13.08 -11.88
N ASP A 107 -1.74 -13.54 -12.33
CA ASP A 107 -2.03 -14.98 -12.43
C ASP A 107 -1.05 -15.66 -13.41
N GLU A 108 -0.78 -15.06 -14.57
CA GLU A 108 0.19 -15.57 -15.55
C GLU A 108 1.62 -15.64 -14.98
N ALA A 109 2.04 -14.66 -14.17
CA ALA A 109 3.34 -14.69 -13.49
C ALA A 109 3.41 -15.82 -12.44
N ALA A 110 2.35 -16.00 -11.66
CA ALA A 110 2.26 -17.07 -10.67
C ALA A 110 2.27 -18.47 -11.34
N ASP A 111 1.55 -18.64 -12.45
CA ASP A 111 1.53 -19.86 -13.25
C ASP A 111 2.91 -20.20 -13.85
N ALA A 112 3.73 -19.18 -14.14
CA ALA A 112 5.12 -19.34 -14.55
C ALA A 112 6.06 -19.71 -13.39
N GLY A 113 5.56 -19.79 -12.16
CA GLY A 113 6.31 -20.19 -10.96
C GLY A 113 6.87 -19.02 -10.14
N VAL A 114 6.60 -17.77 -10.53
CA VAL A 114 7.08 -16.57 -9.83
C VAL A 114 6.26 -16.37 -8.56
N LYS A 115 6.92 -16.11 -7.41
CA LYS A 115 6.22 -15.80 -6.17
C LYS A 115 5.71 -14.35 -6.19
N VAL A 116 4.42 -14.13 -6.00
CA VAL A 116 3.85 -12.78 -5.98
C VAL A 116 3.43 -12.38 -4.57
N VAL A 117 4.09 -11.36 -4.02
CA VAL A 117 3.70 -10.69 -2.77
C VAL A 117 3.08 -9.35 -3.11
N VAL A 118 1.92 -9.06 -2.53
CA VAL A 118 1.23 -7.79 -2.75
C VAL A 118 1.49 -6.85 -1.57
N ILE A 119 1.76 -5.58 -1.87
CA ILE A 119 1.93 -4.50 -0.91
C ILE A 119 0.94 -3.36 -1.21
N ASP A 120 0.52 -2.60 -0.20
CA ASP A 120 -0.27 -1.35 -0.30
C ASP A 120 -1.69 -1.48 -0.90
N SER A 121 -1.80 -1.84 -2.19
CA SER A 121 -3.06 -1.93 -2.95
C SER A 121 -3.22 -3.31 -3.56
N ASP A 122 -4.35 -3.98 -3.28
CA ASP A 122 -4.57 -5.37 -3.66
C ASP A 122 -4.88 -5.55 -5.15
N VAL A 123 -4.79 -6.80 -5.59
CA VAL A 123 -5.17 -7.27 -6.93
C VAL A 123 -6.08 -8.49 -6.82
N ASN A 124 -7.06 -8.60 -7.72
CA ASN A 124 -8.04 -9.69 -7.77
C ASN A 124 -7.44 -10.99 -8.34
N SER A 125 -6.41 -11.52 -7.70
CA SER A 125 -5.68 -12.69 -8.15
C SER A 125 -5.52 -13.73 -7.02
N SER A 126 -5.69 -15.01 -7.40
CA SER A 126 -5.39 -16.15 -6.54
C SER A 126 -3.91 -16.55 -6.55
N GLY A 127 -3.11 -15.99 -7.46
CA GLY A 127 -1.66 -16.21 -7.57
C GLY A 127 -0.83 -15.51 -6.48
N VAL A 128 -1.45 -14.63 -5.68
CA VAL A 128 -0.81 -13.89 -4.60
C VAL A 128 -0.53 -14.81 -3.41
N VAL A 129 0.71 -14.83 -2.92
CA VAL A 129 1.12 -15.66 -1.77
C VAL A 129 0.89 -14.95 -0.43
N ALA A 130 1.01 -13.63 -0.38
CA ALA A 130 0.85 -12.82 0.83
C ALA A 130 0.43 -11.40 0.47
N ARG A 131 -0.33 -10.76 1.38
CA ARG A 131 -0.79 -9.37 1.28
C ARG A 131 -0.28 -8.59 2.48
N ILE A 132 0.39 -7.47 2.22
CA ILE A 132 1.00 -6.62 3.24
C ILE A 132 0.52 -5.19 3.02
N GLY A 133 0.17 -4.48 4.08
CA GLY A 133 -0.23 -3.09 3.94
C GLY A 133 -1.12 -2.65 5.07
N THR A 134 -1.68 -1.46 4.91
CA THR A 134 -2.62 -0.90 5.86
C THR A 134 -3.99 -1.57 5.69
N ASP A 135 -4.64 -1.88 6.82
CA ASP A 135 -6.09 -2.12 6.82
C ASP A 135 -6.81 -0.82 6.42
N ASN A 136 -7.09 -0.70 5.12
CA ASN A 136 -7.60 0.53 4.52
C ASN A 136 -9.02 0.87 5.02
N VAL A 137 -9.83 -0.13 5.38
CA VAL A 137 -11.14 0.12 6.00
C VAL A 137 -10.96 0.71 7.38
N GLN A 138 -10.06 0.14 8.18
CA GLN A 138 -9.77 0.69 9.51
C GLN A 138 -9.14 2.08 9.41
N ALA A 139 -8.27 2.33 8.44
CA ALA A 139 -7.71 3.65 8.18
C ALA A 139 -8.80 4.67 7.78
N GLY A 140 -9.78 4.26 6.96
CA GLY A 140 -10.97 5.06 6.66
C GLY A 140 -11.78 5.41 7.91
N ARG A 141 -11.97 4.45 8.82
CA ARG A 141 -12.61 4.71 10.13
C ARG A 141 -11.79 5.69 10.98
N MET A 142 -10.46 5.61 10.93
CA MET A 142 -9.58 6.57 11.61
C MET A 142 -9.72 7.98 11.02
N SER A 143 -9.82 8.10 9.69
CA SER A 143 -10.13 9.38 9.02
C SER A 143 -11.47 9.94 9.49
N ALA A 144 -12.49 9.09 9.68
CA ALA A 144 -13.80 9.52 10.14
C ALA A 144 -13.75 10.01 11.58
N ASN A 145 -13.06 9.30 12.47
CA ASN A 145 -12.87 9.75 13.85
C ASN A 145 -12.17 11.12 13.88
N ALA A 146 -11.12 11.30 13.07
CA ALA A 146 -10.44 12.59 12.96
C ALA A 146 -11.35 13.68 12.35
N ALA A 147 -12.26 13.32 11.45
CA ALA A 147 -13.26 14.23 10.89
C ALA A 147 -14.36 14.62 11.88
N LEU A 148 -14.71 13.74 12.83
CA LEU A 148 -15.75 13.98 13.83
C LEU A 148 -15.22 14.76 15.06
N GLU A 149 -13.93 14.63 15.38
CA GLU A 149 -13.33 15.27 16.55
C GLU A 149 -12.66 16.63 16.28
N PRO A 150 -12.76 17.61 17.22
CA PRO A 150 -13.61 17.62 18.40
C PRO A 150 -15.09 17.89 18.06
N ASP A 151 -15.98 17.56 19.01
CA ASP A 151 -17.45 17.59 18.89
C ASP A 151 -18.10 18.98 18.75
N GLU A 152 -17.36 19.97 18.26
CA GLU A 152 -17.79 21.36 18.17
C GLU A 152 -18.72 21.62 16.99
N LEU A 153 -18.81 20.70 16.03
CA LEU A 153 -19.71 20.80 14.90
C LEU A 153 -21.07 20.19 15.26
N ASP A 154 -22.13 20.99 15.20
CA ASP A 154 -23.51 20.51 15.39
C ASP A 154 -24.12 19.88 14.11
N SER A 155 -23.54 20.20 12.95
CA SER A 155 -23.93 19.71 11.62
C SER A 155 -22.67 19.50 10.79
N ILE A 156 -22.57 18.35 10.12
CA ILE A 156 -21.40 17.94 9.36
C ILE A 156 -21.81 17.67 7.92
N VAL A 157 -21.18 18.37 6.98
CA VAL A 157 -21.34 18.15 5.54
C VAL A 157 -19.97 17.86 4.96
N VAL A 158 -19.86 16.72 4.29
CA VAL A 158 -18.57 16.13 3.94
C VAL A 158 -18.33 16.20 2.44
N GLY A 159 -17.15 16.67 2.06
CA GLY A 159 -16.61 16.53 0.71
C GLY A 159 -15.56 15.41 0.66
N ILE A 160 -15.64 14.55 -0.34
CA ILE A 160 -14.65 13.50 -0.60
C ILE A 160 -14.09 13.70 -2.01
N VAL A 161 -12.76 13.82 -2.10
CA VAL A 161 -12.02 13.70 -3.37
C VAL A 161 -11.31 12.36 -3.34
N ASN A 162 -11.72 11.45 -4.22
CA ASN A 162 -11.24 10.08 -4.24
C ASN A 162 -10.54 9.67 -5.54
N CYS A 163 -9.80 8.57 -5.50
CA CYS A 163 -9.08 7.99 -6.62
C CYS A 163 -10.05 7.32 -7.61
N ASP A 164 -9.53 6.84 -8.75
CA ASP A 164 -10.31 6.00 -9.67
C ASP A 164 -10.95 4.79 -8.94
N VAL A 165 -12.11 4.36 -9.44
CA VAL A 165 -12.91 3.28 -8.84
C VAL A 165 -12.20 1.92 -8.82
N GLU A 166 -11.22 1.71 -9.71
CA GLU A 166 -10.39 0.50 -9.72
C GLU A 166 -9.22 0.54 -8.73
N THR A 167 -8.97 1.68 -8.08
CA THR A 167 -7.93 1.84 -7.05
C THR A 167 -8.47 1.38 -5.69
N GLN A 168 -8.27 0.10 -5.39
CA GLN A 168 -8.93 -0.59 -4.27
C GLN A 168 -8.66 0.06 -2.90
N ASN A 169 -7.40 0.40 -2.57
CA ASN A 169 -7.05 0.97 -1.27
C ASN A 169 -7.84 2.26 -0.97
N CYS A 170 -7.99 3.16 -1.95
CA CYS A 170 -8.79 4.37 -1.84
C CYS A 170 -10.29 4.07 -1.65
N GLN A 171 -10.83 3.06 -2.36
CA GLN A 171 -12.24 2.65 -2.20
C GLN A 171 -12.50 2.05 -0.82
N GLU A 172 -11.54 1.30 -0.25
CA GLU A 172 -11.66 0.74 1.09
C GLU A 172 -11.58 1.82 2.18
N ARG A 173 -10.73 2.83 2.01
CA ARG A 173 -10.68 4.01 2.89
C ARG A 173 -12.01 4.75 2.88
N GLU A 174 -12.55 5.04 1.70
CA GLU A 174 -13.87 5.68 1.60
C GLU A 174 -14.97 4.83 2.25
N ARG A 175 -14.96 3.51 2.02
CA ARG A 175 -15.93 2.59 2.64
C ARG A 175 -15.87 2.64 4.16
N GLY A 176 -14.67 2.54 4.73
CA GLY A 176 -14.46 2.62 6.18
C GLY A 176 -14.92 3.97 6.76
N PHE A 177 -14.61 5.05 6.05
CA PHE A 177 -14.98 6.41 6.40
C PHE A 177 -16.49 6.58 6.45
N ARG A 178 -17.20 6.22 5.39
CA ARG A 178 -18.67 6.30 5.32
C ARG A 178 -19.37 5.48 6.39
N VAL A 179 -18.87 4.27 6.66
CA VAL A 179 -19.48 3.40 7.69
C VAL A 179 -19.37 4.05 9.07
N ALA A 180 -18.22 4.64 9.42
CA ALA A 180 -18.06 5.34 10.68
C ALA A 180 -18.89 6.63 10.76
N LEU A 181 -18.95 7.41 9.68
CA LEU A 181 -19.78 8.63 9.62
C LEU A 181 -21.28 8.34 9.76
N ALA A 182 -21.77 7.22 9.22
CA ALA A 182 -23.19 6.85 9.28
C ALA A 182 -23.70 6.59 10.71
N GLU A 183 -22.79 6.41 11.68
CA GLU A 183 -23.13 6.23 13.09
C GLU A 183 -23.35 7.58 13.81
N ASP A 184 -22.98 8.71 13.20
CA ASP A 184 -23.06 10.03 13.80
C ASP A 184 -24.25 10.84 13.25
N PRO A 185 -25.24 11.21 14.08
CA PRO A 185 -26.44 11.92 13.64
C PRO A 185 -26.18 13.36 13.17
N ARG A 186 -24.98 13.90 13.39
CA ARG A 186 -24.59 15.24 12.92
C ARG A 186 -24.27 15.25 11.43
N VAL A 187 -23.94 14.11 10.84
CA VAL A 187 -23.64 14.01 9.40
C VAL A 187 -24.93 14.17 8.60
N GLN A 188 -25.01 15.26 7.84
CA GLN A 188 -26.18 15.61 7.04
C GLN A 188 -26.04 15.11 5.60
N ASP A 189 -24.90 15.38 4.97
CA ASP A 189 -24.66 15.07 3.55
C ASP A 189 -23.20 14.70 3.29
N ILE A 190 -23.00 13.90 2.24
CA ILE A 190 -21.68 13.51 1.76
C ILE A 190 -21.65 13.64 0.24
N TYR A 191 -20.79 14.52 -0.27
CA TYR A 191 -20.53 14.72 -1.69
C TYR A 191 -19.20 14.08 -2.08
N THR A 192 -19.12 13.52 -3.29
CA THR A 192 -17.94 12.77 -3.71
C THR A 192 -17.64 12.97 -5.19
N VAL A 193 -16.36 13.15 -5.47
CA VAL A 193 -15.83 13.22 -6.83
C VAL A 193 -14.60 12.33 -6.93
N ASN A 194 -14.55 11.51 -7.97
CA ASN A 194 -13.39 10.69 -8.28
C ASN A 194 -12.56 11.39 -9.36
N VAL A 195 -11.25 11.44 -9.15
CA VAL A 195 -10.29 12.05 -10.08
C VAL A 195 -9.09 11.11 -10.27
N PRO A 196 -8.34 11.25 -11.37
CA PRO A 196 -7.02 10.66 -11.47
C PRO A 196 -6.14 11.10 -10.29
N THR A 197 -5.19 10.25 -9.91
CA THR A 197 -4.25 10.48 -8.80
C THR A 197 -3.23 11.55 -9.18
N ASP A 198 -3.66 12.81 -9.09
CA ASP A 198 -2.88 14.00 -9.40
C ASP A 198 -3.32 15.17 -8.50
N ALA A 199 -2.34 15.85 -7.90
CA ALA A 199 -2.61 16.90 -6.92
C ALA A 199 -3.32 18.11 -7.52
N GLU A 200 -3.03 18.48 -8.77
CA GLU A 200 -3.65 19.63 -9.42
C GLU A 200 -5.09 19.33 -9.80
N LEU A 201 -5.38 18.13 -10.32
CA LEU A 201 -6.75 17.70 -10.59
C LEU A 201 -7.57 17.59 -9.32
N ALA A 202 -6.99 17.03 -8.25
CA ALA A 202 -7.62 16.96 -6.93
C ALA A 202 -7.94 18.35 -6.38
N ARG A 203 -7.01 19.30 -6.50
CA ARG A 203 -7.21 20.69 -6.10
C ARG A 203 -8.34 21.36 -6.87
N GLN A 204 -8.38 21.20 -8.19
CA GLN A 204 -9.46 21.74 -9.02
C GLN A 204 -10.83 21.15 -8.61
N ALA A 205 -10.89 19.84 -8.38
CA ALA A 205 -12.11 19.16 -7.96
C ALA A 205 -12.57 19.59 -6.56
N ALA A 206 -11.64 19.65 -5.60
CA ALA A 206 -11.90 20.14 -4.24
C ALA A 206 -12.44 21.58 -4.24
N ARG A 207 -11.82 22.48 -5.01
CA ARG A 207 -12.31 23.87 -5.17
C ARG A 207 -13.71 23.90 -5.77
N GLY A 208 -13.97 23.10 -6.80
CA GLY A 208 -15.30 22.97 -7.39
C GLY A 208 -16.34 22.55 -6.36
N LEU A 209 -16.03 21.51 -5.59
CA LEU A 209 -16.91 20.95 -4.56
C LEU A 209 -17.23 21.97 -3.46
N LEU A 210 -16.21 22.68 -2.94
CA LEU A 210 -16.36 23.70 -1.91
C LEU A 210 -17.13 24.95 -2.41
N LEU A 211 -17.04 25.29 -3.70
CA LEU A 211 -17.78 26.40 -4.28
C LEU A 211 -19.24 26.03 -4.59
N GLU A 212 -19.49 24.78 -4.99
CA GLU A 212 -20.84 24.27 -5.27
C GLU A 212 -21.62 24.00 -3.98
N HIS A 213 -20.93 23.51 -2.94
CA HIS A 213 -21.47 23.17 -1.63
C HIS A 213 -20.71 23.93 -0.52
N PRO A 214 -21.00 25.24 -0.35
CA PRO A 214 -20.28 26.08 0.62
C PRO A 214 -20.55 25.73 2.09
N ASP A 215 -21.45 24.80 2.36
CA ASP A 215 -21.75 24.22 3.66
C ASP A 215 -20.84 23.06 4.04
N ILE A 216 -20.03 22.54 3.10
CA ILE A 216 -18.99 21.54 3.41
C ILE A 216 -18.05 22.08 4.49
N ASN A 217 -17.95 21.35 5.60
CA ASN A 217 -17.08 21.68 6.73
C ASN A 217 -16.12 20.54 7.10
N VAL A 218 -16.16 19.43 6.38
CA VAL A 218 -15.16 18.36 6.40
C VAL A 218 -14.75 18.05 4.96
N LEU A 219 -13.45 17.97 4.68
CA LEU A 219 -12.93 17.58 3.37
C LEU A 219 -11.89 16.48 3.54
N VAL A 220 -11.87 15.48 2.66
CA VAL A 220 -10.88 14.39 2.71
C VAL A 220 -10.36 14.03 1.33
N GLY A 221 -9.04 13.78 1.25
CA GLY A 221 -8.35 13.17 0.12
C GLY A 221 -7.71 11.84 0.53
N PHE A 222 -8.04 10.75 -0.16
CA PHE A 222 -7.72 9.38 0.33
C PHE A 222 -6.37 8.79 -0.09
N ASN A 223 -5.45 9.55 -0.66
CA ASN A 223 -4.04 9.20 -0.82
C ASN A 223 -3.18 10.49 -0.87
N GLU A 224 -1.85 10.35 -0.92
CA GLU A 224 -0.93 11.49 -0.89
C GLU A 224 -1.25 12.59 -1.93
N PRO A 225 -1.35 12.34 -3.25
CA PRO A 225 -1.62 13.42 -4.20
C PRO A 225 -2.98 14.08 -4.00
N LEU A 226 -4.03 13.30 -3.69
CA LEU A 226 -5.35 13.86 -3.45
C LEU A 226 -5.37 14.73 -2.18
N ALA A 227 -4.70 14.28 -1.11
CA ALA A 227 -4.54 15.04 0.13
C ALA A 227 -3.79 16.36 -0.07
N VAL A 228 -2.76 16.38 -0.93
CA VAL A 228 -2.09 17.64 -1.31
C VAL A 228 -3.07 18.59 -1.97
N GLY A 229 -3.84 18.10 -2.94
CA GLY A 229 -4.79 18.94 -3.67
C GLY A 229 -5.94 19.45 -2.82
N THR A 230 -6.53 18.62 -1.95
CA THR A 230 -7.60 19.03 -1.03
C THR A 230 -7.11 20.05 -0.02
N ALA A 231 -5.93 19.83 0.58
CA ALA A 231 -5.34 20.77 1.53
C ALA A 231 -5.00 22.12 0.88
N GLN A 232 -4.45 22.12 -0.35
CA GLN A 232 -4.20 23.35 -1.10
C GLN A 232 -5.49 24.11 -1.44
N ALA A 233 -6.57 23.41 -1.80
CA ALA A 233 -7.85 24.05 -2.07
C ALA A 233 -8.42 24.76 -0.83
N VAL A 234 -8.29 24.17 0.36
CA VAL A 234 -8.70 24.78 1.63
C VAL A 234 -7.88 26.04 1.93
N ASP A 235 -6.55 25.98 1.78
CA ASP A 235 -5.65 27.12 2.00
C ASP A 235 -5.90 28.27 1.01
N GLU A 236 -6.03 27.95 -0.28
CA GLU A 236 -6.29 28.93 -1.34
C GLU A 236 -7.63 29.65 -1.21
N LEU A 237 -8.65 28.98 -0.65
CA LEU A 237 -9.96 29.57 -0.41
C LEU A 237 -10.07 30.26 0.96
N GLU A 238 -8.95 30.34 1.70
CA GLU A 238 -8.87 30.95 3.04
C GLU A 238 -9.84 30.29 4.05
N LEU A 239 -10.06 28.97 3.90
CA LEU A 239 -10.96 28.17 4.74
C LEU A 239 -10.25 27.47 5.90
N ASN A 240 -9.02 27.88 6.22
CA ASN A 240 -8.21 27.32 7.30
C ASN A 240 -8.95 27.42 8.65
N GLY A 241 -9.07 26.30 9.35
CA GLY A 241 -9.84 26.19 10.60
C GLY A 241 -11.37 26.28 10.44
N GLN A 242 -11.89 26.55 9.24
CA GLN A 242 -13.32 26.53 8.93
C GLN A 242 -13.74 25.20 8.31
N VAL A 243 -12.90 24.67 7.40
CA VAL A 243 -13.05 23.32 6.85
C VAL A 243 -12.04 22.40 7.52
N ARG A 244 -12.55 21.33 8.13
CA ARG A 244 -11.72 20.28 8.71
C ARG A 244 -11.22 19.36 7.60
N GLU A 245 -10.03 19.66 7.11
CA GLU A 245 -9.37 18.82 6.11
C GLU A 245 -8.65 17.65 6.78
N ILE A 246 -8.91 16.43 6.28
CA ILE A 246 -8.25 15.20 6.68
C ILE A 246 -7.41 14.71 5.51
N ALA A 247 -6.10 14.78 5.69
CA ALA A 247 -5.13 14.37 4.69
C ALA A 247 -4.66 12.94 4.96
N PHE A 248 -4.66 12.10 3.92
CA PHE A 248 -4.06 10.77 3.97
C PHE A 248 -2.59 10.84 3.54
N ASP A 249 -1.76 9.96 4.10
CA ASP A 249 -0.30 9.92 3.94
C ASP A 249 0.44 11.16 4.49
N THR A 250 1.74 11.24 4.19
CA THR A 250 2.62 12.33 4.63
C THR A 250 3.42 12.85 3.46
N ASN A 251 3.40 14.17 3.30
CA ASN A 251 4.27 14.90 2.39
C ASN A 251 4.57 16.29 2.98
N PRO A 252 5.65 16.97 2.55
CA PRO A 252 6.04 18.26 3.11
C PRO A 252 4.95 19.34 3.05
N VAL A 253 4.11 19.35 2.00
CA VAL A 253 3.05 20.33 1.82
C VAL A 253 1.96 20.15 2.88
N CYS A 254 1.44 18.94 3.06
CA CYS A 254 0.42 18.66 4.06
C CYS A 254 0.95 18.85 5.49
N VAL A 255 2.25 18.60 5.74
CA VAL A 255 2.90 18.88 7.04
C VAL A 255 2.97 20.38 7.32
N GLU A 256 3.30 21.20 6.32
CA GLU A 256 3.26 22.66 6.45
C GLU A 256 1.83 23.17 6.67
N LEU A 257 0.88 22.64 5.90
CA LEU A 257 -0.53 23.01 5.97
C LEU A 257 -1.19 22.56 7.29
N LEU A 258 -0.70 21.49 7.92
CA LEU A 258 -1.07 21.09 9.28
C LEU A 258 -0.64 22.14 10.31
N GLN A 259 0.55 22.74 10.15
CA GLN A 259 1.00 23.83 11.03
C GLN A 259 0.20 25.12 10.82
N LYS A 260 -0.25 25.38 9.59
CA LYS A 260 -1.08 26.53 9.23
C LYS A 260 -2.55 26.37 9.64
N GLY A 261 -3.01 25.14 9.90
CA GLY A 261 -4.40 24.83 10.24
C GLY A 261 -5.31 24.66 9.01
N ALA A 262 -4.72 24.49 7.82
CA ALA A 262 -5.45 24.10 6.62
C ALA A 262 -5.72 22.59 6.63
N VAL A 263 -4.75 21.78 7.09
CA VAL A 263 -4.93 20.36 7.42
C VAL A 263 -5.23 20.25 8.91
N SER A 264 -6.23 19.45 9.29
CA SER A 264 -6.59 19.20 10.69
C SER A 264 -5.95 17.94 11.24
N ALA A 265 -5.85 16.89 10.42
CA ALA A 265 -5.18 15.65 10.78
C ALA A 265 -4.56 14.96 9.56
N LEU A 266 -3.48 14.23 9.82
CA LEU A 266 -2.81 13.34 8.88
C LEU A 266 -3.07 11.88 9.29
N ILE A 267 -3.49 11.05 8.35
CA ILE A 267 -3.58 9.60 8.54
C ILE A 267 -2.36 8.96 7.88
N VAL A 268 -1.38 8.59 8.70
CA VAL A 268 -0.03 8.24 8.28
C VAL A 268 0.15 6.73 8.28
N GLN A 269 0.51 6.17 7.12
CA GLN A 269 0.85 4.76 6.95
C GLN A 269 2.31 4.47 7.32
N ASN A 270 2.74 3.21 7.16
CA ASN A 270 4.15 2.80 7.29
C ASN A 270 4.70 2.22 5.97
N PRO A 271 4.91 3.05 4.93
CA PRO A 271 5.39 2.60 3.62
C PRO A 271 6.77 1.93 3.66
N TYR A 272 7.67 2.39 4.54
CA TYR A 272 8.96 1.74 4.76
C TYR A 272 8.77 0.27 5.16
N ALA A 273 7.88 -0.02 6.13
CA ALA A 273 7.57 -1.38 6.53
C ALA A 273 6.97 -2.20 5.38
N MET A 274 6.11 -1.62 4.55
CA MET A 274 5.56 -2.31 3.38
C MET A 274 6.65 -2.76 2.41
N GLY A 275 7.61 -1.88 2.09
CA GLY A 275 8.73 -2.22 1.22
C GLY A 275 9.66 -3.28 1.83
N TYR A 276 10.02 -3.13 3.10
CA TYR A 276 10.87 -4.07 3.81
C TYR A 276 10.22 -5.45 3.91
N LEU A 277 9.00 -5.52 4.44
CA LEU A 277 8.26 -6.76 4.61
C LEU A 277 7.90 -7.40 3.27
N GLY A 278 7.68 -6.62 2.21
CA GLY A 278 7.43 -7.14 0.87
C GLY A 278 8.58 -8.00 0.36
N VAL A 279 9.81 -7.47 0.42
CA VAL A 279 11.02 -8.18 0.01
C VAL A 279 11.33 -9.34 0.96
N GLU A 280 11.23 -9.13 2.28
CA GLU A 280 11.43 -10.21 3.28
C GLU A 280 10.45 -11.37 3.04
N THR A 281 9.17 -11.08 2.87
CA THR A 281 8.12 -12.10 2.70
C THR A 281 8.31 -12.87 1.39
N ALA A 282 8.70 -12.17 0.31
CA ALA A 282 9.05 -12.81 -0.96
C ALA A 282 10.24 -13.77 -0.78
N TRP A 283 11.30 -13.33 -0.09
CA TRP A 283 12.46 -14.14 0.22
C TRP A 283 12.09 -15.38 1.06
N ARG A 284 11.31 -15.20 2.13
CA ARG A 284 10.84 -16.29 3.00
C ARG A 284 9.98 -17.29 2.23
N SER A 285 9.13 -16.82 1.31
CA SER A 285 8.33 -17.69 0.44
C SER A 285 9.20 -18.56 -0.46
N LEU A 286 10.29 -18.00 -1.01
CA LEU A 286 11.28 -18.76 -1.79
C LEU A 286 12.07 -19.77 -0.95
N GLN A 287 12.21 -19.53 0.36
CA GLN A 287 12.76 -20.51 1.31
C GLN A 287 11.77 -21.63 1.68
N GLY A 288 10.56 -21.63 1.12
CA GLY A 288 9.54 -22.64 1.36
C GLY A 288 8.58 -22.33 2.52
N GLU A 289 8.66 -21.13 3.10
CA GLU A 289 7.65 -20.68 4.06
C GLU A 289 6.29 -20.46 3.37
N ARG A 290 5.22 -20.84 4.08
CA ARG A 290 3.85 -20.70 3.60
C ARG A 290 3.15 -19.57 4.35
N PHE A 291 2.48 -18.72 3.58
CA PHE A 291 1.68 -17.62 4.08
C PHE A 291 0.20 -17.90 3.81
N ASP A 292 -0.66 -17.32 4.63
CA ASP A 292 -2.10 -17.28 4.36
C ASP A 292 -2.39 -16.04 3.49
N ALA A 293 -2.59 -16.25 2.20
CA ALA A 293 -2.86 -15.17 1.25
C ALA A 293 -4.13 -14.38 1.58
N SER A 294 -5.06 -14.93 2.39
CA SER A 294 -6.28 -14.23 2.82
C SER A 294 -6.08 -13.35 4.05
N SER A 295 -4.98 -13.53 4.79
CA SER A 295 -4.65 -12.74 5.97
C SER A 295 -3.78 -11.55 5.58
N LEU A 296 -4.22 -10.35 5.94
CA LEU A 296 -3.41 -9.14 5.81
C LEU A 296 -2.28 -9.14 6.85
N ILE A 297 -1.04 -8.98 6.40
CA ILE A 297 0.09 -8.59 7.25
C ILE A 297 -0.01 -7.08 7.43
N ASN A 298 -0.71 -6.67 8.48
CA ASN A 298 -1.06 -5.27 8.70
C ASN A 298 0.16 -4.43 9.11
N THR A 299 0.40 -3.34 8.38
CA THR A 299 1.38 -2.32 8.77
C THR A 299 0.69 -1.21 9.58
N PRO A 300 1.27 -0.76 10.71
CA PRO A 300 0.66 0.25 11.57
C PRO A 300 0.29 1.54 10.83
N THR A 301 -0.81 2.14 11.23
CA THR A 301 -1.29 3.46 10.78
C THR A 301 -1.50 4.35 12.00
N THR A 302 -1.17 5.64 11.89
CA THR A 302 -1.21 6.59 13.01
C THR A 302 -1.91 7.88 12.58
N THR A 303 -2.77 8.42 13.43
CA THR A 303 -3.31 9.77 13.26
C THR A 303 -2.37 10.79 13.88
N ILE A 304 -1.97 11.80 13.12
CA ILE A 304 -1.14 12.90 13.58
C ILE A 304 -1.92 14.21 13.46
N THR A 305 -1.93 14.99 14.52
CA THR A 305 -2.56 16.32 14.58
C THR A 305 -1.50 17.38 14.84
N ARG A 306 -1.89 18.65 14.81
CA ARG A 306 -0.99 19.76 15.11
C ARG A 306 -0.37 19.65 16.51
N GLU A 307 -1.11 19.10 17.47
CA GLU A 307 -0.66 18.90 18.85
C GLU A 307 0.37 17.78 18.95
N THR A 308 0.20 16.71 18.17
CA THR A 308 1.04 15.51 18.27
C THR A 308 2.19 15.50 17.26
N MET A 309 2.23 16.41 16.29
CA MET A 309 3.22 16.36 15.20
C MET A 309 4.67 16.43 15.68
N PHE A 310 4.95 17.06 16.82
CA PHE A 310 6.31 17.21 17.37
C PHE A 310 6.75 16.08 18.32
N THR A 311 5.91 15.06 18.56
CA THR A 311 6.34 13.88 19.32
C THR A 311 7.37 13.08 18.51
N ILE A 312 8.23 12.32 19.20
CA ILE A 312 9.26 11.50 18.55
C ILE A 312 8.59 10.47 17.63
N GLU A 313 7.48 9.89 18.07
CA GLU A 313 6.71 8.91 17.33
C GLU A 313 6.14 9.50 16.04
N SER A 314 5.53 10.69 16.10
CA SER A 314 5.00 11.39 14.93
C SER A 314 6.10 11.80 13.96
N GLN A 315 7.21 12.34 14.47
CA GLN A 315 8.35 12.73 13.63
C GLN A 315 8.93 11.52 12.89
N LYS A 316 8.97 10.35 13.53
CA LYS A 316 9.40 9.11 12.88
C LYS A 316 8.46 8.61 11.79
N ALA A 317 7.17 8.91 11.92
CA ALA A 317 6.16 8.54 10.94
C ALA A 317 6.11 9.55 9.77
N ILE A 318 6.34 10.83 10.04
CA ILE A 318 6.30 11.91 9.04
C ILE A 318 7.54 11.94 8.15
N PHE A 319 8.73 11.77 8.76
CA PHE A 319 9.98 11.92 8.06
C PHE A 319 10.60 10.55 7.81
N SER A 320 10.82 10.23 6.54
CA SER A 320 11.67 9.11 6.17
C SER A 320 13.10 9.45 6.62
N PHE A 321 13.71 8.58 7.41
CA PHE A 321 15.11 8.72 7.77
C PHE A 321 15.95 8.12 6.63
N ASP A 322 16.79 8.97 6.04
CA ASP A 322 17.87 8.55 5.12
C ASP A 322 18.95 7.74 5.86
#